data_AF-A0A554JCS0-F1
#
_entry.id   AF-A0A554JCS0-F1
#
_cell.length_a   1.000
_cell.length_b   1.000
_cell.length_c   1.000
_cell.angle_alpha   90.00
_cell.angle_beta   90.00
_cell.angle_gamma   90.00
#
_symmetry.space_group_name_H-M   'P 1'
#
loop_
_entity.id
_entity.type
_entity.pdbx_description
1 polymer ?
#
loop_
_entity_poly.entity_id
_entity_poly.type
_entity_poly.pdbx_seq_one_letter_code
_entity_poly.pdbx_strand_id
1 'polypeptide(L)'
;MKINNTGKDIDELLQKKLSLDRILQRIVNMAQKIIKRLPIKPGVIIADGGITRAEKILTMQSAISKIKIERQRIFDGTALGVAKMIIKK
;
A
#
# COMPACT_ATOMS: atom_id res chain seq x y z
N MET A 1 25.24 23.51 -17.47
CA MET A 1 24.27 23.29 -18.57
C MET A 1 23.61 21.94 -18.32
N LYS A 2 22.36 21.90 -17.83
CA LYS A 2 21.65 20.63 -17.54
C LYS A 2 21.12 20.03 -18.85
N ILE A 3 21.30 18.73 -19.02
CA ILE A 3 20.86 17.97 -20.19
C ILE A 3 19.32 18.02 -20.27
N ASN A 4 18.81 18.48 -21.43
CA ASN A 4 17.45 18.28 -21.96
C ASN A 4 16.23 18.82 -21.20
N ASN A 5 16.33 19.94 -20.47
CA ASN A 5 15.15 20.66 -19.92
C ASN A 5 14.14 19.78 -19.15
N THR A 6 14.54 18.55 -18.80
CA THR A 6 13.64 17.45 -18.44
C THR A 6 13.13 17.64 -17.02
N GLY A 7 13.86 18.43 -16.24
CA GLY A 7 13.41 18.92 -14.95
C GLY A 7 12.13 19.75 -15.05
N LYS A 8 11.96 20.58 -16.09
CA LYS A 8 10.73 21.37 -16.27
C LYS A 8 9.54 20.50 -16.69
N ASP A 9 9.77 19.53 -17.57
CA ASP A 9 8.71 18.62 -18.03
C ASP A 9 8.28 17.65 -16.91
N ILE A 10 9.24 17.18 -16.11
CA ILE A 10 8.97 16.40 -14.89
C ILE A 10 8.28 17.27 -13.84
N ASP A 11 8.74 18.51 -13.64
CA ASP A 11 8.11 19.46 -12.72
C ASP A 11 6.69 19.83 -13.18
N GLU A 12 6.40 19.94 -14.47
CA GLU A 12 5.04 20.17 -15.00
C GLU A 12 4.14 18.94 -14.79
N LEU A 13 4.67 17.72 -14.99
CA LEU A 13 3.97 16.47 -14.67
C LEU A 13 3.73 16.32 -13.17
N LEU A 14 4.64 16.80 -12.32
CA LEU A 14 4.48 16.86 -10.87
C LEU A 14 3.57 18.03 -10.42
N GLN A 15 3.57 19.16 -11.14
CA GLN A 15 2.73 20.34 -10.92
C GLN A 15 1.26 20.08 -11.28
N LYS A 16 0.96 19.04 -12.08
CA LYS A 16 -0.41 18.51 -12.23
C LYS A 16 -1.03 18.00 -10.93
N LYS A 17 -0.32 18.06 -9.78
CA LYS A 17 -0.83 17.92 -8.39
C LYS A 17 -1.98 16.91 -8.33
N LEU A 18 -1.77 15.70 -8.86
CA LEU A 18 -2.56 14.57 -8.41
C LEU A 18 -2.19 14.41 -6.95
N SER A 19 -3.04 14.96 -6.07
CA SER A 19 -2.84 14.85 -4.64
C SER A 19 -2.65 13.38 -4.33
N LEU A 20 -1.45 13.04 -3.85
CA LEU A 20 -1.11 11.68 -3.43
C LEU A 20 -2.20 11.15 -2.50
N ASP A 21 -2.78 12.02 -1.68
CA ASP A 21 -3.88 11.71 -0.76
C ASP A 21 -5.13 11.23 -1.48
N ARG A 22 -5.46 11.79 -2.64
CA ARG A 22 -6.61 11.35 -3.44
C ARG A 22 -6.38 9.94 -3.99
N ILE A 23 -5.15 9.62 -4.40
CA ILE A 23 -4.77 8.29 -4.87
C ILE A 23 -4.81 7.30 -3.71
N LEU A 24 -4.18 7.63 -2.58
CA LEU A 24 -4.19 6.81 -1.36
C LEU A 24 -5.62 6.55 -0.88
N GLN A 25 -6.47 7.57 -0.87
CA GLN A 25 -7.88 7.43 -0.49
C GLN A 25 -8.64 6.49 -1.43
N ARG A 26 -8.37 6.56 -2.75
CA ARG A 26 -8.97 5.65 -3.71
C ARG A 26 -8.56 4.20 -3.45
N ILE A 27 -7.27 3.95 -3.19
CA ILE A 27 -6.74 2.63 -2.86
C ILE A 27 -7.39 2.10 -1.58
N VAL A 28 -7.43 2.91 -0.52
CA VAL A 28 -8.03 2.58 0.76
C VAL A 28 -9.52 2.25 0.62
N ASN A 29 -10.26 3.02 -0.19
CA ASN A 29 -11.67 2.74 -0.46
C ASN A 29 -11.89 1.43 -1.24
N MET A 30 -10.98 1.09 -2.17
CA MET A 30 -11.03 -0.17 -2.90
C MET A 30 -10.80 -1.35 -1.96
N ALA A 31 -9.76 -1.29 -1.12
CA ALA A 31 -9.50 -2.31 -0.12
C ALA A 31 -10.67 -2.46 0.87
N GLN A 32 -11.27 -1.34 1.30
CA GLN A 32 -12.43 -1.36 2.18
C GLN A 32 -13.66 -2.07 1.56
N LYS A 33 -13.89 -1.93 0.25
CA LYS A 33 -14.96 -2.67 -0.44
C LYS A 33 -14.74 -4.18 -0.37
N ILE A 34 -13.49 -4.62 -0.45
CA ILE A 34 -13.13 -6.04 -0.34
C ILE A 34 -13.31 -6.52 1.10
N ILE A 35 -12.80 -5.77 2.08
CA ILE A 35 -12.92 -6.11 3.51
C ILE A 35 -14.39 -6.28 3.92
N LYS A 36 -15.28 -5.39 3.45
CA LYS A 36 -16.73 -5.49 3.72
C LYS A 36 -17.40 -6.74 3.15
N ARG A 37 -16.80 -7.38 2.15
CA ARG A 37 -17.31 -8.60 1.51
C ARG A 37 -16.74 -9.87 2.13
N LEU A 38 -15.80 -9.75 3.07
CA LEU A 38 -15.28 -10.92 3.78
C LEU A 38 -16.42 -11.52 4.62
N PRO A 39 -16.62 -12.84 4.58
CA PRO A 39 -17.68 -13.51 5.34
C PRO A 39 -17.46 -13.40 6.86
N ILE A 40 -16.20 -13.19 7.28
CA ILE A 40 -15.79 -13.03 8.66
C ILE A 40 -14.91 -11.78 8.74
N LYS A 41 -15.19 -10.92 9.71
CA LYS A 41 -14.37 -9.74 9.97
C LYS A 41 -13.04 -10.15 10.61
N PRO A 42 -11.88 -9.86 10.01
CA PRO A 42 -10.59 -10.22 10.60
C PRO A 42 -10.28 -9.34 11.81
N GLY A 43 -9.59 -9.92 12.81
CA GLY A 43 -9.10 -9.18 13.97
C GLY A 43 -7.90 -8.28 13.65
N VAL A 44 -7.08 -8.66 12.66
CA VAL A 44 -5.89 -7.93 12.20
C VAL A 44 -5.76 -8.10 10.68
N ILE A 45 -5.32 -7.04 10.00
CA ILE A 45 -4.90 -7.07 8.59
C ILE A 45 -3.38 -6.93 8.52
N ILE A 46 -2.72 -7.88 7.85
CA ILE A 46 -1.28 -7.79 7.55
C ILE A 46 -1.09 -7.11 6.20
N ALA A 47 -0.29 -6.05 6.16
CA ALA A 47 0.03 -5.31 4.94
C ALA A 47 1.50 -5.52 4.54
N ASP A 48 1.72 -5.84 3.27
CA ASP A 48 3.04 -6.03 2.65
C ASP A 48 3.11 -5.35 1.27
N GLY A 49 4.32 -5.04 0.81
CA GLY A 49 4.59 -4.44 -0.50
C GLY A 49 5.02 -2.96 -0.49
N GLY A 50 5.53 -2.48 -1.61
CA GLY A 50 6.22 -1.18 -1.71
C GLY A 50 5.42 0.03 -1.24
N ILE A 51 4.12 0.09 -1.54
CA ILE A 51 3.24 1.21 -1.13
C ILE A 51 2.95 1.23 0.37
N THR A 52 3.07 0.08 1.05
CA THR A 52 2.82 -0.04 2.49
C THR A 52 3.90 0.61 3.34
N ARG A 53 5.04 1.01 2.73
CA ARG A 53 6.11 1.80 3.37
C ARG A 53 5.63 3.20 3.78
N ALA A 54 4.65 3.76 3.08
CA ALA A 54 4.02 5.01 3.48
C ALA A 54 3.07 4.75 4.67
N GLU A 55 3.46 5.13 5.89
CA GLU A 55 2.63 4.92 7.09
C GLU A 55 1.20 5.50 6.94
N LYS A 56 1.08 6.60 6.20
CA LYS A 56 -0.19 7.26 5.90
C LYS A 56 -1.25 6.30 5.35
N ILE A 57 -0.89 5.37 4.45
CA ILE A 57 -1.87 4.44 3.87
C ILE A 57 -2.39 3.44 4.90
N LEU A 58 -1.54 3.00 5.83
CA LEU A 58 -1.88 2.07 6.89
C LEU A 58 -2.81 2.73 7.91
N THR A 59 -2.49 3.96 8.30
CA THR A 59 -3.33 4.75 9.21
C THR A 59 -4.71 5.02 8.61
N MET A 60 -4.77 5.42 7.33
CA MET A 60 -6.03 5.64 6.62
C MET A 60 -6.87 4.36 6.53
N GLN A 61 -6.24 3.22 6.20
CA GLN A 61 -6.94 1.95 6.11
C GLN A 61 -7.42 1.44 7.48
N SER A 62 -6.63 1.64 8.54
CA SER A 62 -7.03 1.30 9.91
C SER A 62 -8.23 2.12 10.36
N ALA A 63 -8.22 3.43 10.06
CA ALA A 63 -9.31 4.34 10.40
C ALA A 63 -10.63 3.97 9.71
N ILE A 64 -10.61 3.68 8.40
CA ILE A 64 -11.83 3.36 7.66
C ILE A 64 -12.38 1.96 7.96
N SER A 65 -11.50 0.98 8.19
CA SER A 65 -11.91 -0.41 8.41
C SER A 65 -12.28 -0.69 9.86
N LYS A 66 -11.79 0.13 10.80
CA LYS A 66 -11.84 -0.13 12.25
C LYS A 66 -11.25 -1.51 12.58
N ILE A 67 -10.17 -1.88 11.89
CA ILE A 67 -9.43 -3.12 12.07
C ILE A 67 -7.96 -2.72 12.25
N LYS A 68 -7.27 -3.38 13.18
CA LYS A 68 -5.85 -3.18 13.41
C LYS A 68 -5.06 -3.58 12.16
N ILE A 69 -4.13 -2.74 11.72
CA ILE A 69 -3.26 -3.04 10.58
C ILE A 69 -1.83 -3.17 11.09
N GLU A 70 -1.22 -4.28 10.76
CA GLU A 70 0.19 -4.56 11.07
C GLU A 70 0.98 -4.65 9.77
N ARG A 71 2.13 -3.99 9.73
CA ARG A 71 3.06 -4.12 8.61
C ARG A 71 3.84 -5.42 8.77
N GLN A 72 3.96 -6.18 7.68
CA GLN A 72 4.88 -7.31 7.66
C GLN A 72 6.32 -6.79 7.77
N ARG A 73 7.07 -7.27 8.78
CA ARG A 73 8.47 -6.85 8.99
C ARG A 73 9.41 -7.32 7.87
N ILE A 74 9.00 -8.35 7.13
CA ILE A 74 9.73 -8.93 6.01
C ILE A 74 9.01 -8.51 4.74
N PHE A 75 9.66 -7.69 3.93
CA PHE A 75 9.08 -7.02 2.75
C PHE A 75 8.90 -7.91 1.51
N ASP A 76 9.16 -9.21 1.66
CA ASP A 76 9.00 -10.25 0.64
C ASP A 76 8.13 -11.39 1.20
N GLY A 77 6.95 -11.06 1.72
CA GLY A 77 6.02 -12.04 2.26
C GLY A 77 5.70 -13.17 1.27
N THR A 78 5.64 -12.84 -0.02
CA THR A 78 5.47 -13.79 -1.12
C THR A 78 6.62 -14.79 -1.21
N ALA A 79 7.87 -14.32 -1.28
CA ALA A 79 9.04 -15.20 -1.40
C ALA A 79 9.24 -16.04 -0.12
N LEU A 80 8.99 -15.45 1.04
CA LEU A 80 9.01 -16.16 2.32
C LEU A 80 7.97 -17.29 2.36
N GLY A 81 6.78 -17.06 1.82
CA GLY A 81 5.74 -18.07 1.70
C GLY A 81 6.21 -19.28 0.90
N VAL A 82 6.80 -19.04 -0.28
CA VAL A 82 7.36 -20.10 -1.14
C VAL A 82 8.50 -20.84 -0.42
N ALA A 83 9.43 -20.12 0.19
CA ALA A 83 10.54 -20.72 0.93
C ALA A 83 10.06 -21.63 2.06
N LYS A 84 9.04 -21.22 2.82
CA LYS A 84 8.46 -22.06 3.89
C LYS A 84 7.80 -23.33 3.37
N MET A 85 7.20 -23.30 2.19
CA MET A 85 6.60 -24.50 1.59
C MET A 85 7.65 -25.53 1.16
N ILE A 86 8.83 -25.06 0.74
CA ILE A 86 9.95 -25.91 0.32
C ILE A 86 10.68 -26.50 1.54
N ILE A 87 10.96 -25.69 2.56
CA ILE A 87 11.72 -26.10 3.77
C ILE A 87 10.90 -27.04 4.68
N LYS A 88 9.57 -27.02 4.62
CA LYS A 88 8.69 -27.91 5.41
C LYS A 88 8.43 -29.28 4.78
N LYS A 89 9.13 -29.64 3.70
CA LYS A 89 9.23 -31.02 3.22
C LYS A 89 10.38 -31.74 3.93
#